data_AF-A0A378IU20-F1
#
_entry.id   AF-A0A378IU20-F1
#
_cell.length_a   1.000
_cell.length_b   1.000
_cell.length_c   1.000
_cell.angle_alpha   90.00
_cell.angle_beta   90.00
_cell.angle_gamma   90.00
#
_symmetry.space_group_name_H-M   'P 1'
#
loop_
_entity.id
_entity.type
_entity.pdbx_description
1 polymer ?
#
loop_
_entity_poly.entity_id
_entity_poly.type
_entity_poly.pdbx_seq_one_letter_code
_entity_poly.pdbx_strand_id
1 'polypeptide(L)'
;MTQQEGKIAVNLQTLPDKLAGYTSNPSVLITQNQTGNSIARSLNWDSLTTISQLQAGATYQFSTTAINYNGQRCAPIFTPTSLVASTTSLPATNLTYQCTQIIQDSVTLNVTGAPANLASLKINLTPHDNSTVISQTIDLNNGNGSATVILTEGVIYTLSSQAVDGFSIHFSPQPLTASANAVVTISFSPENAETPLAINGQLKVCGTQLCNEQGNAIQLKGMSTHGLQWYGLGSCITEASLNVLSKNFKANVIRLSLYVQENGYESNPAAFTQQVSELINEAYERGIYVIVDWHILNPGDPTYNLIRAKKFFTDIATVHKDKKNILYEIANEPNGVSWATIKNYADQLIPVIREIDANAPILIGTRGWSSLGVSEGSNYEEIVNNPVQFTNIMYTFHFYAASHREEYLSALDNASQVLPIFVTEFGTQTYSGDGANDFVMSDRYMQLMATRKIGWTNWNYSDDFRSGAIWKTNSCATGSWGDNNLKPAGVYIKNKITT
;
A
#
# COMPACT_ATOMS: atom_id res chain seq x y z
N MET A 1 -49.89 -15.12 -0.50
CA MET A 1 -49.79 -15.62 0.89
C MET A 1 -49.23 -14.48 1.73
N THR A 2 -49.95 -14.03 2.75
CA THR A 2 -49.46 -13.03 3.70
C THR A 2 -48.27 -13.61 4.44
N GLN A 3 -47.11 -12.97 4.33
CA GLN A 3 -45.91 -13.38 5.05
C GLN A 3 -46.20 -13.29 6.55
N GLN A 4 -46.09 -14.42 7.27
CA GLN A 4 -46.31 -14.40 8.71
C GLN A 4 -45.16 -13.65 9.39
N GLU A 5 -45.50 -12.64 10.18
CA GLU A 5 -44.54 -11.83 10.91
C GLU A 5 -44.07 -12.56 12.18
N GLY A 6 -42.78 -12.91 12.20
CA GLY A 6 -42.09 -13.43 13.36
C GLY A 6 -41.55 -12.32 14.26
N LYS A 7 -41.16 -12.72 15.46
CA LYS A 7 -40.54 -11.87 16.48
C LYS A 7 -39.38 -12.58 17.19
N ILE A 8 -38.48 -11.77 17.72
CA ILE A 8 -37.37 -12.14 18.62
C ILE A 8 -37.21 -11.06 19.69
N ALA A 9 -36.42 -11.32 20.73
CA ALA A 9 -36.07 -10.35 21.74
C ALA A 9 -34.57 -10.22 21.93
N VAL A 10 -34.11 -9.02 22.27
CA VAL A 10 -32.76 -8.77 22.76
C VAL A 10 -32.86 -8.25 24.18
N ASN A 11 -32.24 -8.97 25.12
CA ASN A 11 -32.12 -8.57 26.51
C ASN A 11 -30.77 -7.88 26.72
N LEU A 12 -30.76 -6.57 26.93
CA LEU A 12 -29.54 -5.82 27.22
C LEU A 12 -29.33 -5.77 28.72
N GLN A 13 -28.13 -6.17 29.16
CA GLN A 13 -27.75 -6.12 30.57
C GLN A 13 -27.94 -4.73 31.20
N THR A 14 -27.91 -4.66 32.53
CA THR A 14 -27.72 -3.39 33.25
C THR A 14 -26.40 -2.74 32.83
N LEU A 15 -26.38 -1.40 32.78
CA LEU A 15 -25.18 -0.62 32.43
C LEU A 15 -24.00 -1.05 33.32
N PRO A 16 -22.89 -1.56 32.75
CA PRO A 16 -21.71 -1.94 33.52
C PRO A 16 -21.19 -0.78 34.38
N ASP A 17 -20.71 -1.04 35.60
CA ASP A 17 -20.11 -0.02 36.48
C ASP A 17 -18.96 0.74 35.80
N LYS A 18 -18.20 0.04 34.96
CA LYS A 18 -17.11 0.60 34.14
C LYS A 18 -17.59 1.63 33.11
N LEU A 19 -18.88 1.70 32.83
CA LEU A 19 -19.53 2.68 31.97
C LEU A 19 -20.34 3.71 32.78
N ALA A 20 -20.06 3.88 34.08
CA ALA A 20 -20.77 4.85 34.92
C ALA A 20 -20.76 6.27 34.31
N GLY A 21 -21.95 6.81 34.04
CA GLY A 21 -22.14 8.11 33.40
C GLY A 21 -22.33 8.06 31.88
N TYR A 22 -22.20 6.89 31.24
CA TYR A 22 -22.56 6.73 29.83
C TYR A 22 -24.08 6.82 29.65
N THR A 23 -24.55 7.80 28.89
CA THR A 23 -25.98 8.13 28.74
C THR A 23 -26.61 7.61 27.46
N SER A 24 -25.79 7.07 26.54
CA SER A 24 -26.27 6.61 25.23
C SER A 24 -26.75 5.16 25.29
N ASN A 25 -27.65 4.83 24.37
CA ASN A 25 -28.24 3.50 24.24
C ASN A 25 -27.64 2.76 23.03
N PRO A 26 -27.22 1.48 23.16
CA PRO A 26 -26.70 0.70 22.04
C PRO A 26 -27.73 0.54 20.91
N SER A 27 -27.25 0.56 19.67
CA SER A 27 -28.04 0.19 18.49
C SER A 27 -27.58 -1.17 17.98
N VAL A 28 -28.50 -2.14 17.94
CA VAL A 28 -28.23 -3.48 17.42
C VAL A 28 -28.69 -3.57 15.98
N LEU A 29 -27.82 -4.09 15.12
CA LEU A 29 -28.13 -4.52 13.77
C LEU A 29 -28.56 -5.99 13.80
N ILE A 30 -29.74 -6.27 13.25
CA ILE A 30 -30.32 -7.61 13.13
C ILE A 30 -30.33 -7.97 11.65
N THR A 31 -29.50 -8.92 11.26
CA THR A 31 -29.28 -9.29 9.85
C THR A 31 -29.83 -10.66 9.55
N GLN A 32 -30.66 -10.77 8.51
CA GLN A 32 -31.18 -12.06 8.04
C GLN A 32 -30.09 -12.82 7.28
N ASN A 33 -29.74 -14.04 7.73
CA ASN A 33 -28.58 -14.77 7.19
C ASN A 33 -28.66 -15.09 5.70
N GLN A 34 -29.86 -15.30 5.15
CA GLN A 34 -30.03 -15.73 3.75
C GLN A 34 -29.98 -14.58 2.74
N THR A 35 -30.50 -13.41 3.13
CA THR A 35 -30.67 -12.26 2.22
C THR A 35 -29.64 -11.16 2.48
N GLY A 36 -29.02 -11.14 3.66
CA GLY A 36 -28.18 -10.03 4.11
C GLY A 36 -28.97 -8.78 4.50
N ASN A 37 -30.32 -8.81 4.45
CA ASN A 37 -31.14 -7.67 4.84
C ASN A 37 -31.01 -7.40 6.34
N SER A 38 -30.80 -6.15 6.69
CA SER A 38 -30.57 -5.73 8.07
C SER A 38 -31.55 -4.67 8.53
N ILE A 39 -31.96 -4.76 9.80
CA ILE A 39 -32.69 -3.69 10.49
C ILE A 39 -31.91 -3.25 11.73
N ALA A 40 -31.90 -1.95 12.01
CA ALA A 40 -31.31 -1.39 13.22
C ALA A 40 -32.38 -1.13 14.29
N ARG A 41 -32.08 -1.42 15.55
CA ARG A 41 -32.96 -1.16 16.70
C ARG A 41 -32.14 -0.66 17.89
N SER A 42 -32.53 0.48 18.45
CA SER A 42 -31.99 0.97 19.71
C SER A 42 -32.52 0.15 20.88
N LEU A 43 -31.65 -0.12 21.85
CA LEU A 43 -31.97 -0.87 23.07
C LEU A 43 -31.78 0.02 24.29
N ASN A 44 -32.66 -0.09 25.28
CA ASN A 44 -32.44 0.54 26.58
C ASN A 44 -31.64 -0.41 27.48
N TRP A 45 -30.71 0.14 28.27
CA TRP A 45 -30.02 -0.63 29.31
C TRP A 45 -31.02 -1.25 30.29
N ASP A 46 -30.67 -2.42 30.82
CA ASP A 46 -31.50 -3.15 31.78
C ASP A 46 -32.91 -3.46 31.26
N SER A 47 -33.03 -3.77 29.97
CA SER A 47 -34.34 -3.97 29.34
C SER A 47 -34.35 -5.06 28.29
N LEU A 48 -35.52 -5.68 28.16
CA LEU A 48 -35.85 -6.58 27.07
C LEU A 48 -36.57 -5.81 25.96
N THR A 49 -35.99 -5.79 24.77
CA THR A 49 -36.58 -5.16 23.58
C THR A 49 -37.09 -6.23 22.63
N THR A 50 -38.38 -6.19 22.30
CA THR A 50 -38.98 -7.08 21.31
C THR A 50 -38.86 -6.49 19.90
N ILE A 51 -38.43 -7.31 18.97
CA ILE A 51 -38.25 -6.96 17.55
C ILE A 51 -39.22 -7.80 16.75
N SER A 52 -40.21 -7.14 16.16
CA SER A 52 -41.30 -7.73 15.36
C SER A 52 -41.10 -7.49 13.86
N GLN A 53 -42.06 -7.91 13.03
CA GLN A 53 -42.04 -7.75 11.56
C GLN A 53 -40.86 -8.47 10.89
N LEU A 54 -40.37 -9.54 11.52
CA LEU A 54 -39.36 -10.41 10.93
C LEU A 54 -40.02 -11.48 10.07
N GLN A 55 -39.28 -12.08 9.15
CA GLN A 55 -39.77 -13.24 8.42
C GLN A 55 -39.77 -14.44 9.38
N ALA A 56 -40.94 -14.97 9.70
CA ALA A 56 -41.07 -16.16 10.53
C ALA A 56 -40.27 -17.35 9.94
N GLY A 57 -39.56 -18.08 10.80
CA GLY A 57 -38.71 -19.21 10.44
C GLY A 57 -37.32 -18.83 9.87
N ALA A 58 -37.04 -17.55 9.62
CA ALA A 58 -35.72 -17.13 9.19
C ALA A 58 -34.75 -16.96 10.37
N THR A 59 -33.47 -17.25 10.13
CA THR A 59 -32.39 -17.05 11.09
C THR A 59 -31.80 -15.65 10.97
N TYR A 60 -31.62 -15.01 12.12
CA TYR A 60 -31.05 -13.69 12.26
C TYR A 60 -29.81 -13.72 13.14
N GLN A 61 -28.77 -12.99 12.72
CA GLN A 61 -27.56 -12.70 13.49
C GLN A 61 -27.59 -11.26 14.01
N PHE A 62 -26.82 -11.02 15.07
CA PHE A 62 -26.79 -9.73 15.76
C PHE A 62 -25.38 -9.16 15.75
N SER A 63 -25.30 -7.83 15.60
CA SER A 63 -24.07 -7.09 15.81
C SER A 63 -24.37 -5.73 16.40
N THR A 64 -23.46 -5.20 17.21
CA THR A 64 -23.46 -3.81 17.64
C THR A 64 -22.03 -3.35 17.84
N THR A 65 -21.81 -2.05 17.99
CA THR A 65 -20.47 -1.48 18.16
C THR A 65 -19.98 -1.65 19.60
N ALA A 66 -18.66 -1.77 19.75
CA ALA A 66 -18.01 -1.60 21.05
C ALA A 66 -18.25 -0.18 21.58
N ILE A 67 -18.27 -0.04 22.91
CA ILE A 67 -18.39 1.26 23.58
C ILE A 67 -17.01 1.64 24.11
N ASN A 68 -16.51 2.82 23.74
CA ASN A 68 -15.31 3.40 24.33
C ASN A 68 -15.73 4.59 25.21
N TYR A 69 -15.46 4.52 26.52
CA TYR A 69 -15.88 5.55 27.47
C TYR A 69 -14.98 5.54 28.72
N ASN A 70 -14.56 6.71 29.21
CA ASN A 70 -13.71 6.88 30.39
C ASN A 70 -12.49 5.92 30.46
N GLY A 71 -11.79 5.75 29.34
CA GLY A 71 -10.61 4.87 29.28
C GLY A 71 -10.95 3.37 29.38
N GLN A 72 -12.19 2.97 29.12
CA GLN A 72 -12.62 1.58 29.02
C GLN A 72 -13.08 1.28 27.59
N ARG A 73 -12.78 0.07 27.11
CA ARG A 73 -13.35 -0.49 25.89
C ARG A 73 -14.25 -1.66 26.25
N CYS A 74 -15.52 -1.57 25.89
CA CYS A 74 -16.52 -2.58 26.20
C CYS A 74 -16.97 -3.27 24.91
N ALA A 75 -16.65 -4.56 24.78
CA ALA A 75 -16.98 -5.37 23.62
C ALA A 75 -18.35 -6.07 23.79
N PRO A 76 -19.23 -6.03 22.78
CA PRO A 76 -20.54 -6.67 22.85
C PRO A 76 -20.45 -8.17 22.60
N ILE A 77 -21.27 -8.94 23.32
CA ILE A 77 -21.39 -10.39 23.21
C ILE A 77 -22.87 -10.75 23.23
N PHE A 78 -23.30 -11.48 22.20
CA PHE A 78 -24.65 -12.01 22.08
C PHE A 78 -24.67 -13.49 22.43
N THR A 79 -25.54 -13.89 23.35
CA THR A 79 -25.72 -15.28 23.75
C THR A 79 -27.20 -15.66 23.75
N PRO A 80 -27.68 -16.47 22.78
CA PRO A 80 -26.95 -16.99 21.62
C PRO A 80 -26.67 -15.93 20.52
N THR A 81 -25.68 -16.18 19.65
CA THR A 81 -25.27 -15.25 18.57
C THR A 81 -26.25 -15.14 17.40
N SER A 82 -27.21 -16.06 17.32
CA SER A 82 -28.28 -16.04 16.32
C SER A 82 -29.57 -16.63 16.87
N LEU A 83 -30.71 -16.20 16.33
CA LEU A 83 -32.04 -16.72 16.67
C LEU A 83 -32.86 -16.96 15.40
N VAL A 84 -33.82 -17.88 15.50
CA VAL A 84 -34.86 -18.07 14.47
C VAL A 84 -36.09 -17.26 14.89
N ALA A 85 -36.61 -16.40 14.01
CA ALA A 85 -37.81 -15.63 14.30
C ALA A 85 -39.05 -16.53 14.39
N SER A 86 -39.89 -16.31 15.41
CA SER A 86 -41.04 -17.17 15.72
C SER A 86 -42.33 -16.37 15.78
N THR A 87 -43.46 -16.96 15.39
CA THR A 87 -44.80 -16.36 15.50
C THR A 87 -45.45 -16.63 16.85
N THR A 88 -45.07 -17.73 17.52
CA THR A 88 -45.73 -18.25 18.73
C THR A 88 -44.88 -18.06 19.99
N SER A 89 -43.57 -18.19 19.87
CA SER A 89 -42.61 -17.98 20.98
C SER A 89 -41.89 -16.65 20.85
N LEU A 90 -41.16 -16.24 21.89
CA LEU A 90 -40.27 -15.07 21.86
C LEU A 90 -38.83 -15.52 22.13
N PRO A 91 -38.12 -16.06 21.12
CA PRO A 91 -36.72 -16.40 21.22
C PRO A 91 -35.92 -15.15 21.63
N ALA A 92 -35.01 -15.29 22.58
CA ALA A 92 -34.26 -14.17 23.14
C ALA A 92 -32.75 -14.41 23.10
N THR A 93 -32.00 -13.33 22.91
CA THR A 93 -30.54 -13.30 23.07
C THR A 93 -30.18 -12.28 24.14
N ASN A 94 -29.16 -12.60 24.94
CA ASN A 94 -28.60 -11.67 25.90
C ASN A 94 -27.44 -10.91 25.23
N LEU A 95 -27.53 -9.58 25.20
CA LEU A 95 -26.43 -8.70 24.85
C LEU A 95 -25.72 -8.25 26.12
N THR A 96 -24.46 -8.65 26.26
CA THR A 96 -23.56 -8.20 27.34
C THR A 96 -22.39 -7.43 26.78
N TYR A 97 -21.86 -6.47 27.54
CA TYR A 97 -20.70 -5.67 27.26
C TYR A 97 -19.58 -6.02 28.25
N GLN A 98 -18.50 -6.63 27.74
CA GLN A 98 -17.32 -6.94 28.53
C GLN A 98 -16.31 -5.81 28.43
N CYS A 99 -16.09 -5.12 29.54
CA CYS A 99 -15.25 -3.93 29.61
C CYS A 99 -13.83 -4.22 30.11
N THR A 100 -12.84 -3.85 29.32
CA THR A 100 -11.42 -3.84 29.67
C THR A 100 -10.89 -2.42 29.73
N GLN A 101 -9.88 -2.18 30.56
CA GLN A 101 -9.21 -0.89 30.62
C GLN A 101 -8.36 -0.70 29.37
N ILE A 102 -8.42 0.49 28.79
CA ILE A 102 -7.55 0.91 27.70
C ILE A 102 -6.20 1.24 28.34
N ILE A 103 -5.18 0.43 28.04
CA ILE A 103 -3.83 0.70 28.50
C ILE A 103 -3.27 1.85 27.65
N GLN A 104 -2.56 2.77 28.31
CA GLN A 104 -1.96 3.92 27.65
C GLN A 104 -0.48 3.96 27.97
N ASP A 105 0.32 4.30 26.97
CA ASP A 105 1.76 4.41 27.05
C ASP A 105 2.24 5.82 26.71
N SER A 106 3.34 6.19 27.35
CA SER A 106 4.07 7.42 27.09
C SER A 106 5.01 7.22 25.90
N VAL A 107 4.83 8.05 24.86
CA VAL A 107 5.68 8.09 23.67
C VAL A 107 6.43 9.41 23.62
N THR A 108 7.73 9.35 23.29
CA THR A 108 8.57 10.54 23.15
C THR A 108 8.69 10.93 21.68
N LEU A 109 8.45 12.20 21.36
CA LEU A 109 8.65 12.80 20.04
C LEU A 109 9.90 13.69 20.11
N ASN A 110 10.94 13.37 19.35
CA ASN A 110 12.18 14.13 19.29
C ASN A 110 12.34 14.80 17.93
N VAL A 111 12.46 16.13 17.90
CA VAL A 111 12.71 16.90 16.68
C VAL A 111 14.19 17.23 16.55
N THR A 112 14.76 17.03 15.37
CA THR A 112 16.14 17.40 15.05
C THR A 112 16.26 18.03 13.66
N GLY A 113 17.20 18.96 13.51
CA GLY A 113 17.56 19.55 12.20
C GLY A 113 16.58 20.58 11.63
N ALA A 114 15.55 20.99 12.38
CA ALA A 114 14.58 21.96 11.91
C ALA A 114 15.23 23.34 11.66
N PRO A 115 14.62 24.23 10.86
CA PRO A 115 15.14 25.58 10.65
C PRO A 115 15.36 26.31 11.98
N ALA A 116 16.48 27.02 12.10
CA ALA A 116 16.84 27.72 13.35
C ALA A 116 15.80 28.77 13.79
N ASN A 117 15.00 29.29 12.85
CA ASN A 117 13.93 30.26 13.09
C ASN A 117 12.55 29.64 13.37
N LEU A 118 12.39 28.31 13.25
CA LEU A 118 11.13 27.64 13.57
C LEU A 118 11.02 27.51 15.10
N ALA A 119 10.07 28.23 15.70
CA ALA A 119 9.93 28.28 17.17
C ALA A 119 9.21 27.06 17.75
N SER A 120 8.28 26.47 17.01
CA SER A 120 7.57 25.26 17.43
C SER A 120 7.05 24.47 16.23
N LEU A 121 6.77 23.18 16.46
CA LEU A 121 6.23 22.26 15.47
C LEU A 121 4.98 21.58 16.02
N LYS A 122 3.86 21.71 15.30
CA LYS A 122 2.63 20.98 15.62
C LYS A 122 2.61 19.63 14.90
N ILE A 123 2.50 18.57 15.68
CA ILE A 123 2.38 17.19 15.22
C ILE A 123 0.96 16.70 15.44
N ASN A 124 0.34 16.10 14.42
CA ASN A 124 -0.92 15.39 14.51
C ASN A 124 -0.65 13.89 14.43
N LEU A 125 -1.13 13.14 15.42
CA LEU A 125 -1.09 11.68 15.48
C LEU A 125 -2.49 11.14 15.18
N THR A 126 -2.65 10.57 13.99
CA THR A 126 -3.93 10.03 13.49
C THR A 126 -3.98 8.52 13.76
N PRO A 127 -4.87 8.05 14.64
CA PRO A 127 -4.95 6.64 14.99
C PRO A 127 -5.70 5.81 13.93
N HIS A 128 -5.24 4.58 13.70
CA HIS A 128 -5.80 3.64 12.72
C HIS A 128 -7.03 2.85 13.23
N ASP A 129 -7.44 3.08 14.47
CA ASP A 129 -8.62 2.49 15.08
C ASP A 129 -9.86 3.40 15.04
N ASN A 130 -9.76 4.50 14.28
CA ASN A 130 -10.76 5.58 14.17
C ASN A 130 -11.01 6.35 15.47
N SER A 131 -10.12 6.27 16.47
CA SER A 131 -10.17 7.19 17.60
C SER A 131 -9.80 8.62 17.19
N THR A 132 -9.92 9.57 18.11
CA THR A 132 -9.70 10.99 17.81
C THR A 132 -8.24 11.29 17.54
N VAL A 133 -7.96 12.10 16.52
CA VAL A 133 -6.61 12.64 16.24
C VAL A 133 -6.09 13.39 17.46
N ILE A 134 -4.85 13.11 17.84
CA ILE A 134 -4.15 13.79 18.94
C ILE A 134 -3.20 14.83 18.34
N SER A 135 -3.24 16.07 18.82
CA SER A 135 -2.28 17.11 18.42
C SER A 135 -1.30 17.39 19.56
N GLN A 136 0.00 17.33 19.28
CA GLN A 136 1.08 17.70 20.19
C GLN A 136 1.89 18.85 19.58
N THR A 137 2.15 19.90 20.37
CA THR A 137 3.08 20.98 19.97
C THR A 137 4.42 20.74 20.63
N ILE A 138 5.50 20.85 19.86
CA ILE A 138 6.88 20.69 20.32
C ILE A 138 7.56 22.04 20.19
N ASP A 139 8.01 22.61 21.32
CA ASP A 139 8.82 23.82 21.31
C ASP A 139 10.22 23.50 20.83
N LEU A 140 10.75 24.34 19.94
CA LEU A 140 12.05 24.15 19.30
C LEU A 140 13.02 25.22 19.76
N ASN A 141 14.25 24.80 20.04
CA ASN A 141 15.38 25.67 20.28
C ASN A 141 16.49 25.32 19.29
N ASN A 142 16.79 26.26 18.38
CA ASN A 142 17.80 26.13 17.34
C ASN A 142 17.68 24.80 16.58
N GLY A 143 16.47 24.51 16.09
CA GLY A 143 16.19 23.34 15.25
C GLY A 143 15.96 22.02 16.00
N ASN A 144 15.98 22.01 17.34
CA ASN A 144 15.82 20.79 18.14
C ASN A 144 14.74 20.96 19.22
N GLY A 145 14.03 19.89 19.55
CA GLY A 145 13.02 19.90 20.61
C GLY A 145 12.54 18.50 20.98
N SER A 146 11.80 18.38 22.08
CA SER A 146 11.23 17.11 22.51
C SER A 146 9.91 17.32 23.24
N ALA A 147 8.98 16.38 23.09
CA ALA A 147 7.74 16.34 23.87
C ALA A 147 7.31 14.90 24.12
N THR A 148 6.50 14.70 25.15
CA THR A 148 5.87 13.41 25.47
C THR A 148 4.38 13.47 25.18
N VAL A 149 3.85 12.42 24.57
CA VAL A 149 2.42 12.24 24.28
C VAL A 149 1.94 10.91 24.84
N ILE A 150 0.72 10.89 25.39
CA ILE A 150 0.09 9.66 25.91
C ILE A 150 -0.77 9.05 24.80
N LEU A 151 -0.46 7.82 24.42
CA LEU A 151 -1.13 7.08 23.34
C LEU A 151 -1.73 5.79 23.87
N THR A 152 -2.74 5.27 23.19
CA THR A 152 -3.35 3.98 23.51
C THR A 152 -2.41 2.85 23.09
N GLU A 153 -2.04 1.98 24.03
CA GLU A 153 -1.11 0.87 23.77
C GLU A 153 -1.62 -0.01 22.61
N GLY A 154 -0.70 -0.38 21.72
CA GLY A 154 -0.97 -1.24 20.57
C GLY A 154 -1.70 -0.55 19.41
N VAL A 155 -2.18 0.69 19.56
CA VAL A 155 -2.76 1.45 18.45
C VAL A 155 -1.66 1.97 17.53
N ILE A 156 -1.92 1.88 16.22
CA ILE A 156 -1.04 2.40 15.17
C ILE A 156 -1.44 3.85 14.88
N TYR A 157 -0.47 4.76 14.89
CA TYR A 157 -0.64 6.19 14.66
C TYR A 157 0.16 6.64 13.44
N THR A 158 -0.49 7.36 12.52
CA THR A 158 0.17 8.12 11.46
C THR A 158 0.48 9.52 11.96
N LEU A 159 1.75 9.89 12.00
CA LEU A 159 2.20 11.23 12.37
C LEU A 159 2.18 12.16 11.16
N SER A 160 1.91 13.44 11.38
CA SER A 160 2.00 14.47 10.34
C SER A 160 2.27 15.82 10.97
N SER A 161 2.83 16.75 10.20
CA SER A 161 2.98 18.15 10.58
C SER A 161 2.62 19.05 9.42
N GLN A 162 2.54 20.36 9.67
CA GLN A 162 2.53 21.32 8.56
C GLN A 162 3.87 21.26 7.81
N ALA A 163 3.82 21.51 6.50
CA ALA A 163 5.01 21.65 5.68
C ALA A 163 5.85 22.84 6.18
N VAL A 164 7.17 22.73 6.02
CA VAL A 164 8.12 23.78 6.38
C VAL A 164 8.96 24.08 5.14
N ASP A 165 8.86 25.32 4.66
CA ASP A 165 9.44 25.73 3.37
C ASP A 165 10.93 25.40 3.27
N GLY A 166 11.31 24.71 2.20
CA GLY A 166 12.69 24.32 1.91
C GLY A 166 13.20 23.14 2.73
N PHE A 167 12.33 22.45 3.49
CA PHE A 167 12.71 21.27 4.26
C PHE A 167 11.72 20.12 4.07
N SER A 168 12.27 18.92 3.88
CA SER A 168 11.54 17.67 4.00
C SER A 168 11.55 17.19 5.45
N ILE A 169 10.38 16.75 5.93
CA ILE A 169 10.16 16.30 7.30
C ILE A 169 9.97 14.79 7.29
N HIS A 170 10.75 14.09 8.11
CA HIS A 170 10.71 12.65 8.25
C HIS A 170 10.30 12.24 9.65
N PHE A 171 9.57 11.14 9.75
CA PHE A 171 9.10 10.55 11.00
C PHE A 171 9.57 9.10 11.06
N SER A 172 10.29 8.73 12.12
CA SER A 172 10.82 7.38 12.31
C SER A 172 10.58 6.89 13.73
N PRO A 173 9.79 5.82 13.95
CA PRO A 173 9.04 5.06 12.93
C PRO A 173 7.82 5.82 12.39
N GLN A 174 7.36 5.44 11.20
CA GLN A 174 6.11 5.92 10.60
C GLN A 174 5.44 4.81 9.74
N PRO A 175 4.20 4.40 10.04
CA PRO A 175 3.45 4.75 11.25
C PRO A 175 4.11 4.25 12.56
N LEU A 176 3.70 4.82 13.68
CA LEU A 176 4.12 4.43 15.02
C LEU A 176 3.11 3.43 15.60
N THR A 177 3.55 2.24 16.00
CA THR A 177 2.79 1.41 16.94
C THR A 177 3.09 1.87 18.36
N ALA A 178 2.08 2.38 19.08
CA ALA A 178 2.25 2.83 20.45
C ALA A 178 2.60 1.66 21.38
N SER A 179 3.68 1.83 22.15
CA SER A 179 4.15 0.89 23.15
C SER A 179 4.96 1.63 24.21
N ALA A 180 5.17 0.99 25.36
CA ALA A 180 5.92 1.56 26.47
C ALA A 180 7.31 2.06 26.02
N ASN A 181 7.57 3.35 26.23
CA ASN A 181 8.81 4.04 25.90
C ASN A 181 9.13 4.11 24.40
N ALA A 182 8.13 3.99 23.52
CA ALA A 182 8.36 4.23 22.10
C ALA A 182 8.88 5.66 21.86
N VAL A 183 9.80 5.79 20.91
CA VAL A 183 10.40 7.06 20.52
C VAL A 183 10.19 7.26 19.03
N VAL A 184 9.69 8.44 18.65
CA VAL A 184 9.68 8.90 17.26
C VAL A 184 10.71 9.99 17.08
N THR A 185 11.61 9.80 16.13
CA THR A 185 12.54 10.83 15.65
C THR A 185 11.88 11.56 14.49
N ILE A 186 11.87 12.89 14.57
CA ILE A 186 11.32 13.82 13.58
C ILE A 186 12.49 14.62 13.02
N SER A 187 13.02 14.21 11.88
CA SER A 187 14.21 14.82 11.29
C SER A 187 13.85 15.71 10.11
N PHE A 188 14.53 16.85 10.01
CA PHE A 188 14.41 17.77 8.89
C PHE A 188 15.65 17.67 8.00
N SER A 189 15.43 17.68 6.69
CA SER A 189 16.50 17.73 5.69
C SER A 189 16.22 18.87 4.70
N PRO A 190 17.22 19.71 4.36
CA PRO A 190 17.05 20.73 3.33
C PRO A 190 16.66 20.08 2.01
N GLU A 191 15.64 20.62 1.35
CA GLU A 191 15.24 20.16 0.02
C GLU A 191 16.33 20.48 -1.01
N ASN A 192 16.79 19.46 -1.71
CA ASN A 192 17.75 19.63 -2.80
C ASN A 192 17.01 19.83 -4.13
N ALA A 193 17.08 21.05 -4.66
CA ALA A 193 16.46 21.47 -5.92
C ALA A 193 16.94 20.69 -7.16
N GLU A 194 18.03 19.93 -7.05
CA GLU A 194 18.58 19.12 -8.15
C GLU A 194 18.10 17.66 -8.14
N THR A 195 17.27 17.26 -7.18
CA THR A 195 16.76 15.87 -7.14
C THR A 195 15.75 15.61 -8.26
N PRO A 196 15.62 14.36 -8.74
CA PRO A 196 14.61 14.01 -9.74
C PRO A 196 13.19 14.44 -9.36
N LEU A 197 12.81 14.29 -8.10
CA LEU A 197 11.51 14.73 -7.59
C LEU A 197 11.37 16.26 -7.59
N ALA A 198 12.39 17.00 -7.15
CA ALA A 198 12.34 18.47 -7.16
C ALA A 198 12.25 19.04 -8.59
N ILE A 199 12.93 18.41 -9.56
CA ILE A 199 12.92 18.83 -10.96
C ILE A 199 11.57 18.53 -11.63
N ASN A 200 10.97 17.37 -11.34
CA ASN A 200 9.81 16.88 -12.09
C ASN A 200 8.46 17.02 -11.37
N GLY A 201 8.46 17.11 -10.04
CA GLY A 201 7.25 17.29 -9.24
C GLY A 201 6.23 16.15 -9.38
N GLN A 202 4.94 16.52 -9.35
CA GLN A 202 3.84 15.56 -9.47
C GLN A 202 3.74 14.99 -10.89
N LEU A 203 3.87 13.68 -11.03
CA LEU A 203 3.75 13.03 -12.33
C LEU A 203 2.29 12.82 -12.73
N LYS A 204 2.05 12.89 -14.04
CA LYS A 204 0.76 12.59 -14.66
C LYS A 204 0.94 11.93 -16.02
N VAL A 205 -0.02 11.12 -16.43
CA VAL A 205 -0.11 10.59 -17.79
C VAL A 205 -0.58 11.70 -18.74
N CYS A 206 0.09 11.81 -19.89
CA CYS A 206 -0.14 12.81 -20.93
C CYS A 206 -0.12 12.11 -22.30
N GLY A 207 -1.30 11.89 -22.89
CA GLY A 207 -1.43 11.03 -24.06
C GLY A 207 -0.96 9.60 -23.74
N THR A 208 0.06 9.11 -24.45
CA THR A 208 0.65 7.79 -24.22
C THR A 208 1.95 7.82 -23.40
N GLN A 209 2.26 8.94 -22.73
CA GLN A 209 3.52 9.12 -22.01
C GLN A 209 3.29 9.51 -20.54
N LEU A 210 4.36 9.36 -19.73
CA LEU A 210 4.43 9.91 -18.39
C LEU A 210 5.08 11.30 -18.46
N CYS A 211 4.40 12.31 -17.93
CA CYS A 211 4.87 13.68 -17.90
C CYS A 211 5.14 14.16 -16.47
N ASN A 212 6.05 15.12 -16.39
CA ASN A 212 6.29 15.91 -15.19
C ASN A 212 5.20 16.98 -14.97
N GLU A 213 5.29 17.73 -13.87
CA GLU A 213 4.26 18.72 -13.51
C GLU A 213 4.15 19.89 -14.51
N GLN A 214 5.23 20.19 -15.25
CA GLN A 214 5.23 21.17 -16.34
C GLN A 214 4.67 20.61 -17.67
N GLY A 215 4.30 19.33 -17.72
CA GLY A 215 3.75 18.69 -18.91
C GLY A 215 4.79 18.19 -19.91
N ASN A 216 6.06 18.10 -19.52
CA ASN A 216 7.11 17.52 -20.36
C ASN A 216 7.16 16.01 -20.18
N ALA A 217 7.23 15.25 -21.27
CA ALA A 217 7.39 13.81 -21.21
C ALA A 217 8.77 13.43 -20.66
N ILE A 218 8.79 12.55 -19.66
CA ILE A 218 10.00 12.09 -18.96
C ILE A 218 10.16 10.58 -19.06
N GLN A 219 11.34 10.08 -18.68
CA GLN A 219 11.61 8.66 -18.57
C GLN A 219 12.17 8.36 -17.18
N LEU A 220 11.44 7.56 -16.40
CA LEU A 220 11.95 7.00 -15.16
C LEU A 220 12.83 5.77 -15.46
N LYS A 221 14.00 5.69 -14.85
CA LYS A 221 15.00 4.62 -15.03
C LYS A 221 15.51 4.21 -13.65
N GLY A 222 15.41 2.92 -13.35
CA GLY A 222 15.79 2.46 -12.03
C GLY A 222 15.83 0.96 -11.85
N MET A 223 15.72 0.57 -10.58
CA MET A 223 15.83 -0.82 -10.14
C MET A 223 14.57 -1.25 -9.39
N SER A 224 14.18 -2.50 -9.59
CA SER A 224 13.23 -3.19 -8.71
C SER A 224 13.99 -3.87 -7.59
N THR A 225 13.50 -3.81 -6.36
CA THR A 225 13.94 -4.76 -5.33
C THR A 225 13.59 -6.18 -5.79
N HIS A 226 14.26 -7.19 -5.22
CA HIS A 226 13.64 -8.52 -5.20
C HIS A 226 12.46 -8.49 -4.21
N GLY A 227 11.75 -9.59 -4.04
CA GLY A 227 10.77 -9.76 -2.97
C GLY A 227 11.29 -9.28 -1.60
N LEU A 228 10.56 -8.33 -1.00
CA LEU A 228 10.92 -7.66 0.25
C LEU A 228 11.04 -8.62 1.44
N GLN A 229 10.36 -9.77 1.40
CA GLN A 229 10.46 -10.82 2.42
C GLN A 229 11.82 -11.53 2.44
N TRP A 230 12.57 -11.48 1.33
CA TRP A 230 13.87 -12.14 1.21
C TRP A 230 15.03 -11.16 1.22
N TYR A 231 14.90 -10.04 0.51
CA TYR A 231 15.99 -9.09 0.27
C TYR A 231 15.60 -7.64 0.57
N GLY A 232 14.56 -7.43 1.39
CA GLY A 232 14.05 -6.11 1.73
C GLY A 232 14.88 -5.33 2.74
N LEU A 233 14.20 -4.54 3.55
CA LEU A 233 14.79 -3.61 4.51
C LEU A 233 15.67 -4.36 5.53
N GLY A 234 16.87 -3.82 5.77
CA GLY A 234 17.86 -4.41 6.69
C GLY A 234 18.63 -5.60 6.10
N SER A 235 18.27 -6.08 4.91
CA SER A 235 19.02 -7.06 4.12
C SER A 235 19.73 -6.34 2.96
N CYS A 236 19.25 -6.48 1.73
CA CYS A 236 19.83 -5.77 0.60
C CYS A 236 19.40 -4.31 0.52
N ILE A 237 18.25 -3.95 1.10
CA ILE A 237 17.78 -2.56 1.12
C ILE A 237 18.20 -1.91 2.44
N THR A 238 19.33 -1.24 2.39
CA THR A 238 19.92 -0.45 3.48
C THR A 238 20.11 0.99 3.05
N GLU A 239 20.27 1.92 4.01
CA GLU A 239 20.56 3.32 3.71
C GLU A 239 21.75 3.49 2.74
N ALA A 240 22.82 2.72 2.97
CA ALA A 240 24.02 2.71 2.12
C ALA A 240 23.71 2.21 0.70
N SER A 241 22.97 1.12 0.57
CA SER A 241 22.57 0.58 -0.74
C SER A 241 21.69 1.56 -1.52
N LEU A 242 20.76 2.25 -0.86
CA LEU A 242 19.87 3.22 -1.48
C LEU A 242 20.62 4.51 -1.86
N ASN A 243 21.61 4.89 -1.07
CA ASN A 243 22.53 5.98 -1.42
C ASN A 243 23.35 5.64 -2.66
N VAL A 244 23.80 4.39 -2.84
CA VAL A 244 24.46 3.96 -4.07
C VAL A 244 23.49 4.00 -5.26
N LEU A 245 22.26 3.54 -5.08
CA LEU A 245 21.24 3.58 -6.13
C LEU A 245 20.93 5.02 -6.59
N SER A 246 20.67 5.94 -5.66
CA SER A 246 20.32 7.31 -6.03
C SER A 246 21.53 8.14 -6.45
N LYS A 247 22.67 8.04 -5.76
CA LYS A 247 23.82 8.93 -5.98
C LYS A 247 24.82 8.40 -7.00
N ASN A 248 25.06 7.08 -7.05
CA ASN A 248 26.08 6.49 -7.92
C ASN A 248 25.46 5.95 -9.22
N PHE A 249 24.31 5.28 -9.13
CA PHE A 249 23.60 4.81 -10.33
C PHE A 249 22.79 5.93 -10.97
N LYS A 250 22.50 7.01 -10.22
CA LYS A 250 21.63 8.12 -10.66
C LYS A 250 20.21 7.66 -11.00
N ALA A 251 19.75 6.58 -10.36
CA ALA A 251 18.38 6.11 -10.54
C ALA A 251 17.41 7.20 -10.06
N ASN A 252 16.35 7.42 -10.83
CA ASN A 252 15.29 8.36 -10.48
C ASN A 252 14.02 7.65 -10.02
N VAL A 253 14.00 6.32 -9.99
CA VAL A 253 12.91 5.50 -9.47
C VAL A 253 13.44 4.22 -8.80
N ILE A 254 12.76 3.76 -7.76
CA ILE A 254 12.90 2.41 -7.21
C ILE A 254 11.53 1.73 -7.18
N ARG A 255 11.46 0.45 -7.56
CA ARG A 255 10.25 -0.37 -7.42
C ARG A 255 10.36 -1.28 -6.20
N LEU A 256 9.33 -1.27 -5.34
CA LEU A 256 9.26 -2.03 -4.09
C LEU A 256 8.38 -3.26 -4.28
N SER A 257 9.00 -4.40 -4.57
CA SER A 257 8.32 -5.65 -4.95
C SER A 257 7.75 -6.38 -3.73
N LEU A 258 6.53 -6.06 -3.33
CA LEU A 258 5.86 -6.69 -2.19
C LEU A 258 5.08 -7.93 -2.63
N TYR A 259 5.71 -9.11 -2.54
CA TYR A 259 5.00 -10.38 -2.76
C TYR A 259 3.84 -10.50 -1.79
N VAL A 260 2.73 -11.09 -2.25
CA VAL A 260 1.58 -11.36 -1.37
C VAL A 260 1.70 -12.72 -0.72
N GLN A 261 1.90 -13.75 -1.55
CA GLN A 261 2.19 -15.13 -1.15
C GLN A 261 3.69 -15.31 -0.92
N GLU A 262 4.16 -16.56 -0.82
CA GLU A 262 5.59 -16.90 -0.74
C GLU A 262 6.31 -16.27 0.46
N ASN A 263 5.63 -16.28 1.61
CA ASN A 263 6.04 -15.60 2.85
C ASN A 263 6.08 -14.07 2.76
N GLY A 264 5.40 -13.50 1.77
CA GLY A 264 5.19 -12.06 1.62
C GLY A 264 4.09 -11.52 2.54
N TYR A 265 3.40 -10.49 2.06
CA TYR A 265 2.42 -9.69 2.79
C TYR A 265 1.43 -10.51 3.62
N GLU A 266 0.89 -11.62 3.10
CA GLU A 266 -0.14 -12.40 3.81
C GLU A 266 0.35 -13.02 5.13
N SER A 267 1.67 -13.22 5.26
CA SER A 267 2.28 -13.80 6.46
C SER A 267 2.33 -12.82 7.62
N ASN A 268 2.50 -11.52 7.34
CA ASN A 268 2.49 -10.45 8.33
C ASN A 268 2.13 -9.09 7.69
N PRO A 269 0.84 -8.83 7.44
CA PRO A 269 0.38 -7.63 6.75
C PRO A 269 0.90 -6.33 7.38
N ALA A 270 0.88 -6.23 8.71
CA ALA A 270 1.30 -5.03 9.43
C ALA A 270 2.80 -4.74 9.23
N ALA A 271 3.66 -5.77 9.38
CA ALA A 271 5.10 -5.59 9.21
C ALA A 271 5.48 -5.23 7.77
N PHE A 272 4.81 -5.82 6.77
CA PHE A 272 5.09 -5.49 5.38
C PHE A 272 4.54 -4.12 4.97
N THR A 273 3.37 -3.71 5.46
CA THR A 273 2.89 -2.32 5.29
C THR A 273 3.89 -1.34 5.89
N GLN A 274 4.40 -1.61 7.10
CA GLN A 274 5.40 -0.78 7.76
C GLN A 274 6.69 -0.68 6.94
N GLN A 275 7.20 -1.82 6.47
CA GLN A 275 8.42 -1.87 5.66
C GLN A 275 8.27 -1.08 4.35
N VAL A 276 7.15 -1.22 3.65
CA VAL A 276 6.90 -0.43 2.43
C VAL A 276 6.79 1.07 2.75
N SER A 277 6.10 1.43 3.84
CA SER A 277 5.99 2.83 4.29
C SER A 277 7.37 3.46 4.55
N GLU A 278 8.25 2.74 5.25
CA GLU A 278 9.64 3.16 5.50
C GLU A 278 10.42 3.34 4.19
N LEU A 279 10.31 2.39 3.26
CA LEU A 279 11.02 2.47 1.98
C LEU A 279 10.48 3.58 1.05
N ILE A 280 9.18 3.90 1.12
CA ILE A 280 8.61 5.08 0.44
C ILE A 280 9.25 6.36 0.99
N ASN A 281 9.42 6.45 2.31
CA ASN A 281 10.08 7.60 2.93
C ASN A 281 11.55 7.70 2.53
N GLU A 282 12.30 6.60 2.55
CA GLU A 282 13.70 6.57 2.12
C GLU A 282 13.87 7.01 0.64
N ALA A 283 12.93 6.64 -0.24
CA ALA A 283 12.91 7.12 -1.63
C ALA A 283 12.59 8.63 -1.71
N TYR A 284 11.62 9.10 -0.92
CA TYR A 284 11.23 10.51 -0.86
C TYR A 284 12.38 11.41 -0.38
N GLU A 285 13.09 11.00 0.67
CA GLU A 285 14.26 11.74 1.20
C GLU A 285 15.42 11.84 0.22
N ARG A 286 15.58 10.82 -0.65
CA ARG A 286 16.56 10.84 -1.74
C ARG A 286 16.07 11.61 -2.96
N GLY A 287 14.83 12.11 -2.93
CA GLY A 287 14.19 12.83 -4.02
C GLY A 287 14.04 11.98 -5.28
N ILE A 288 13.80 10.67 -5.12
CA ILE A 288 13.52 9.74 -6.23
C ILE A 288 12.09 9.22 -6.15
N TYR A 289 11.55 8.79 -7.30
CA TYR A 289 10.23 8.18 -7.37
C TYR A 289 10.23 6.77 -6.79
N VAL A 290 9.05 6.30 -6.39
CA VAL A 290 8.84 4.95 -5.88
C VAL A 290 7.62 4.32 -6.54
N ILE A 291 7.79 3.09 -7.03
CA ILE A 291 6.68 2.24 -7.48
C ILE A 291 6.35 1.29 -6.33
N VAL A 292 5.14 1.42 -5.79
CA VAL A 292 4.62 0.52 -4.75
C VAL A 292 3.93 -0.64 -5.46
N ASP A 293 4.62 -1.78 -5.50
CA ASP A 293 4.20 -2.92 -6.30
C ASP A 293 3.51 -3.99 -5.44
N TRP A 294 2.23 -4.22 -5.73
CA TRP A 294 1.46 -5.35 -5.24
C TRP A 294 1.79 -6.60 -6.08
N HIS A 295 2.83 -7.29 -5.62
CA HIS A 295 3.54 -8.30 -6.40
C HIS A 295 2.82 -9.66 -6.38
N ILE A 296 1.66 -9.72 -7.05
CA ILE A 296 1.00 -10.99 -7.36
C ILE A 296 1.78 -11.76 -8.42
N LEU A 297 1.83 -13.07 -8.26
CA LEU A 297 2.47 -14.01 -9.19
C LEU A 297 1.74 -15.36 -9.15
N ASN A 298 1.68 -15.96 -7.96
CA ASN A 298 0.96 -17.20 -7.72
C ASN A 298 0.15 -17.10 -6.41
N PRO A 299 -1.20 -17.18 -6.45
CA PRO A 299 -2.05 -17.35 -7.63
C PRO A 299 -1.99 -16.18 -8.62
N GLY A 300 -2.20 -16.48 -9.92
CA GLY A 300 -2.13 -15.50 -11.00
C GLY A 300 -3.38 -14.63 -11.20
N ASP A 301 -4.51 -14.97 -10.57
CA ASP A 301 -5.72 -14.15 -10.58
C ASP A 301 -5.62 -13.03 -9.52
N PRO A 302 -5.57 -11.74 -9.91
CA PRO A 302 -5.45 -10.65 -8.95
C PRO A 302 -6.68 -10.54 -8.02
N THR A 303 -7.85 -11.05 -8.42
CA THR A 303 -9.07 -11.03 -7.60
C THR A 303 -8.93 -11.88 -6.33
N TYR A 304 -8.06 -12.89 -6.34
CA TYR A 304 -7.75 -13.72 -5.17
C TYR A 304 -7.28 -12.88 -3.97
N ASN A 305 -6.50 -11.83 -4.25
CA ASN A 305 -5.93 -10.96 -3.23
C ASN A 305 -6.63 -9.61 -3.09
N LEU A 306 -7.79 -9.40 -3.73
CA LEU A 306 -8.45 -8.09 -3.82
C LEU A 306 -8.75 -7.46 -2.44
N ILE A 307 -9.21 -8.24 -1.47
CA ILE A 307 -9.49 -7.72 -0.12
C ILE A 307 -8.20 -7.23 0.56
N ARG A 308 -7.10 -7.99 0.43
CA ARG A 308 -5.79 -7.62 0.98
C ARG A 308 -5.22 -6.39 0.27
N ALA A 309 -5.33 -6.35 -1.06
CA ALA A 309 -4.90 -5.22 -1.87
C ALA A 309 -5.64 -3.93 -1.47
N LYS A 310 -6.98 -3.98 -1.33
CA LYS A 310 -7.76 -2.83 -0.85
C LYS A 310 -7.26 -2.33 0.50
N LYS A 311 -7.06 -3.22 1.48
CA LYS A 311 -6.53 -2.84 2.79
C LYS A 311 -5.14 -2.20 2.68
N PHE A 312 -4.21 -2.87 2.00
CA PHE A 312 -2.84 -2.40 1.85
C PHE A 312 -2.77 -1.03 1.17
N PHE A 313 -3.45 -0.86 0.02
CA PHE A 313 -3.44 0.41 -0.70
C PHE A 313 -4.18 1.52 0.05
N THR A 314 -5.24 1.22 0.80
CA THR A 314 -5.84 2.19 1.74
C THR A 314 -4.83 2.66 2.77
N ASP A 315 -4.08 1.74 3.40
CA ASP A 315 -3.09 2.10 4.42
C ASP A 315 -1.97 2.97 3.83
N ILE A 316 -1.38 2.54 2.70
CA ILE A 316 -0.29 3.27 2.05
C ILE A 316 -0.78 4.63 1.52
N ALA A 317 -1.92 4.69 0.84
CA ALA A 317 -2.46 5.96 0.35
C ALA A 317 -2.77 6.92 1.51
N THR A 318 -3.35 6.42 2.61
CA THR A 318 -3.69 7.26 3.77
C THR A 318 -2.45 7.93 4.37
N VAL A 319 -1.34 7.20 4.46
CA VAL A 319 -0.09 7.69 5.04
C VAL A 319 0.66 8.61 4.06
N HIS A 320 0.60 8.34 2.77
CA HIS A 320 1.50 8.94 1.79
C HIS A 320 0.85 9.80 0.69
N LYS A 321 -0.47 10.05 0.72
CA LYS A 321 -1.19 10.86 -0.29
C LYS A 321 -0.62 12.24 -0.58
N ASP A 322 0.12 12.82 0.36
CA ASP A 322 0.75 14.15 0.19
C ASP A 322 2.11 14.08 -0.52
N LYS A 323 2.64 12.87 -0.77
CA LYS A 323 3.92 12.67 -1.46
C LYS A 323 3.73 12.62 -2.98
N LYS A 324 4.44 13.49 -3.69
CA LYS A 324 4.41 13.57 -5.16
C LYS A 324 5.23 12.49 -5.88
N ASN A 325 5.93 11.62 -5.13
CA ASN A 325 6.92 10.68 -5.68
C ASN A 325 6.40 9.25 -5.87
N ILE A 326 5.09 9.00 -5.69
CA ILE A 326 4.53 7.64 -5.66
C ILE A 326 3.82 7.29 -6.96
N LEU A 327 4.04 6.05 -7.42
CA LEU A 327 3.23 5.36 -8.41
C LEU A 327 2.73 4.04 -7.79
N TYR A 328 1.47 3.69 -8.01
CA TYR A 328 0.88 2.45 -7.47
C TYR A 328 0.79 1.39 -8.55
N GLU A 329 1.53 0.28 -8.44
CA GLU A 329 1.39 -0.88 -9.30
C GLU A 329 0.46 -1.90 -8.64
N ILE A 330 -0.77 -2.00 -9.13
CA ILE A 330 -1.85 -2.68 -8.40
C ILE A 330 -1.90 -4.20 -8.60
N ALA A 331 -1.17 -4.71 -9.58
CA ALA A 331 -0.98 -6.13 -9.82
C ALA A 331 0.24 -6.33 -10.74
N ASN A 332 1.30 -6.94 -10.21
CA ASN A 332 2.54 -7.25 -10.95
C ASN A 332 2.29 -8.09 -12.22
N GLU A 333 1.92 -9.36 -12.06
CA GLU A 333 1.88 -10.32 -13.18
C GLU A 333 0.60 -11.18 -13.19
N PRO A 334 -0.56 -10.60 -13.61
CA PRO A 334 -1.73 -11.41 -13.87
C PRO A 334 -1.44 -12.53 -14.88
N ASN A 335 -1.80 -13.76 -14.54
CA ASN A 335 -1.58 -14.93 -15.39
C ASN A 335 -2.68 -15.96 -15.22
N GLY A 336 -3.01 -16.69 -16.30
CA GLY A 336 -4.12 -17.64 -16.31
C GLY A 336 -5.51 -17.00 -16.25
N VAL A 337 -5.59 -15.68 -16.48
CA VAL A 337 -6.84 -14.89 -16.44
C VAL A 337 -6.95 -13.95 -17.63
N SER A 338 -8.19 -13.65 -18.03
CA SER A 338 -8.45 -12.73 -19.14
C SER A 338 -8.21 -11.26 -18.76
N TRP A 339 -8.01 -10.40 -19.77
CA TRP A 339 -8.01 -8.95 -19.56
C TRP A 339 -9.29 -8.44 -18.90
N ALA A 340 -10.47 -9.01 -19.22
CA ALA A 340 -11.72 -8.61 -18.58
C ALA A 340 -11.70 -8.85 -17.05
N THR A 341 -11.08 -9.94 -16.60
CA THR A 341 -10.89 -10.23 -15.16
C THR A 341 -9.97 -9.19 -14.52
N ILE A 342 -8.86 -8.86 -15.18
CA ILE A 342 -7.88 -7.87 -14.72
C ILE A 342 -8.51 -6.47 -14.64
N LYS A 343 -9.25 -6.07 -15.67
CA LYS A 343 -10.01 -4.81 -15.70
C LYS A 343 -11.01 -4.75 -14.54
N ASN A 344 -11.78 -5.82 -14.32
CA ASN A 344 -12.75 -5.86 -13.22
C ASN A 344 -12.08 -5.77 -11.82
N TYR A 345 -10.87 -6.31 -11.67
CA TYR A 345 -10.06 -6.09 -10.47
C TYR A 345 -9.66 -4.62 -10.33
N ALA A 346 -9.13 -4.00 -11.40
CA ALA A 346 -8.73 -2.60 -11.41
C ALA A 346 -9.90 -1.65 -11.12
N ASP A 347 -11.07 -1.90 -11.72
CA ASP A 347 -12.30 -1.11 -11.51
C ASP A 347 -12.76 -1.11 -10.05
N GLN A 348 -12.41 -2.14 -9.27
CA GLN A 348 -12.76 -2.23 -7.85
C GLN A 348 -11.70 -1.63 -6.91
N LEU A 349 -10.44 -1.57 -7.33
CA LEU A 349 -9.33 -1.13 -6.49
C LEU A 349 -8.94 0.34 -6.73
N ILE A 350 -8.98 0.80 -7.98
CA ILE A 350 -8.64 2.20 -8.32
C ILE A 350 -9.50 3.21 -7.54
N PRO A 351 -10.83 3.04 -7.39
CA PRO A 351 -11.64 3.98 -6.60
C PRO A 351 -11.18 4.09 -5.14
N VAL A 352 -10.72 2.99 -4.54
CA VAL A 352 -10.22 2.96 -3.15
C VAL A 352 -8.97 3.82 -2.99
N ILE A 353 -8.05 3.75 -3.96
CA ILE A 353 -6.86 4.61 -3.98
C ILE A 353 -7.29 6.06 -4.24
N ARG A 354 -8.13 6.29 -5.25
CA ARG A 354 -8.54 7.64 -5.70
C ARG A 354 -9.35 8.43 -4.69
N GLU A 355 -10.07 7.76 -3.79
CA GLU A 355 -10.75 8.41 -2.66
C GLU A 355 -9.77 9.10 -1.70
N ILE A 356 -8.51 8.63 -1.66
CA ILE A 356 -7.49 9.08 -0.72
C ILE A 356 -6.38 9.88 -1.44
N ASP A 357 -5.90 9.38 -2.57
CA ASP A 357 -4.91 10.00 -3.46
C ASP A 357 -5.43 10.09 -4.90
N ALA A 358 -5.95 11.27 -5.24
CA ALA A 358 -6.51 11.56 -6.55
C ALA A 358 -5.44 11.73 -7.65
N ASN A 359 -4.16 11.90 -7.30
CA ASN A 359 -3.15 12.44 -8.22
C ASN A 359 -2.05 11.46 -8.61
N ALA A 360 -1.72 10.43 -7.82
CA ALA A 360 -0.64 9.50 -8.16
C ALA A 360 -0.95 8.67 -9.44
N PRO A 361 0.02 8.42 -10.34
CA PRO A 361 -0.16 7.45 -11.41
C PRO A 361 -0.43 6.03 -10.89
N ILE A 362 -1.34 5.30 -11.56
CA ILE A 362 -1.62 3.89 -11.24
C ILE A 362 -1.21 3.01 -12.42
N LEU A 363 -0.37 2.01 -12.16
CA LEU A 363 0.15 1.04 -13.12
C LEU A 363 -0.63 -0.27 -12.99
N ILE A 364 -1.13 -0.78 -14.12
CA ILE A 364 -2.03 -1.93 -14.16
C ILE A 364 -1.35 -3.08 -14.90
N GLY A 365 -1.17 -4.20 -14.20
CA GLY A 365 -0.74 -5.48 -14.76
C GLY A 365 -1.51 -5.86 -16.01
N THR A 366 -0.83 -6.49 -16.97
CA THR A 366 -1.48 -6.97 -18.21
C THR A 366 -1.50 -8.48 -18.28
N ARG A 367 -2.27 -9.02 -19.21
CA ARG A 367 -2.47 -10.47 -19.33
C ARG A 367 -1.16 -11.20 -19.64
N GLY A 368 -1.02 -12.39 -19.06
CA GLY A 368 0.08 -13.31 -19.35
C GLY A 368 1.40 -12.80 -18.80
N TRP A 369 1.53 -12.71 -17.48
CA TRP A 369 2.72 -12.18 -16.80
C TRP A 369 3.08 -10.77 -17.31
N SER A 370 2.07 -9.92 -17.45
CA SER A 370 2.24 -8.57 -17.96
C SER A 370 2.93 -8.51 -19.33
N SER A 371 2.70 -9.48 -20.21
CA SER A 371 3.27 -9.50 -21.57
C SER A 371 2.42 -8.78 -22.61
N LEU A 372 1.44 -7.97 -22.21
CA LEU A 372 0.38 -7.43 -23.08
C LEU A 372 -0.41 -8.56 -23.79
N GLY A 373 -0.54 -9.73 -23.15
CA GLY A 373 -1.26 -10.89 -23.67
C GLY A 373 -0.45 -11.80 -24.60
N VAL A 374 0.76 -11.42 -25.00
CA VAL A 374 1.57 -12.16 -25.99
C VAL A 374 1.83 -13.60 -25.55
N SER A 375 2.18 -13.82 -24.28
CA SER A 375 2.52 -15.15 -23.77
C SER A 375 1.33 -16.12 -23.72
N GLU A 376 0.11 -15.61 -23.82
CA GLU A 376 -1.13 -16.40 -23.82
C GLU A 376 -1.87 -16.35 -25.18
N GLY A 377 -1.15 -16.00 -26.25
CA GLY A 377 -1.70 -15.98 -27.62
C GLY A 377 -2.67 -14.84 -27.91
N SER A 378 -2.61 -13.76 -27.12
CA SER A 378 -3.37 -12.53 -27.31
C SER A 378 -2.42 -11.36 -27.62
N ASN A 379 -2.92 -10.12 -27.57
CA ASN A 379 -2.15 -8.91 -27.81
C ASN A 379 -2.80 -7.67 -27.16
N TYR A 380 -2.12 -6.54 -27.22
CA TYR A 380 -2.55 -5.27 -26.61
C TYR A 380 -3.90 -4.72 -27.10
N GLU A 381 -4.44 -5.19 -28.23
CA GLU A 381 -5.75 -4.75 -28.73
C GLU A 381 -6.88 -5.11 -27.75
N GLU A 382 -6.73 -6.15 -26.92
CA GLU A 382 -7.74 -6.47 -25.90
C GLU A 382 -7.90 -5.32 -24.89
N ILE A 383 -6.80 -4.61 -24.59
CA ILE A 383 -6.77 -3.43 -23.73
C ILE A 383 -7.37 -2.23 -24.45
N VAL A 384 -6.98 -1.99 -25.70
CA VAL A 384 -7.51 -0.87 -26.53
C VAL A 384 -9.02 -0.99 -26.72
N ASN A 385 -9.53 -2.21 -26.93
CA ASN A 385 -10.95 -2.47 -27.17
C ASN A 385 -11.79 -2.47 -25.89
N ASN A 386 -11.18 -2.66 -24.72
CA ASN A 386 -11.86 -2.63 -23.43
C ASN A 386 -11.01 -1.92 -22.36
N PRO A 387 -10.76 -0.61 -22.48
CA PRO A 387 -9.83 0.07 -21.59
C PRO A 387 -10.46 0.32 -20.22
N VAL A 388 -9.60 0.36 -19.21
CA VAL A 388 -9.94 0.81 -17.85
C VAL A 388 -10.33 2.29 -17.90
N GLN A 389 -11.49 2.66 -17.37
CA GLN A 389 -12.10 3.99 -17.55
C GLN A 389 -11.69 4.98 -16.44
N PHE A 390 -10.38 5.06 -16.15
CA PHE A 390 -9.82 6.02 -15.19
C PHE A 390 -8.70 6.83 -15.85
N THR A 391 -8.54 8.08 -15.42
CA THR A 391 -7.43 8.93 -15.85
C THR A 391 -6.17 8.62 -15.06
N ASN A 392 -5.03 9.05 -15.59
CA ASN A 392 -3.72 8.92 -14.93
C ASN A 392 -3.37 7.46 -14.60
N ILE A 393 -3.65 6.57 -15.55
CA ILE A 393 -3.30 5.15 -15.51
C ILE A 393 -2.29 4.81 -16.60
N MET A 394 -1.46 3.81 -16.35
CA MET A 394 -0.59 3.19 -17.35
C MET A 394 -0.72 1.68 -17.28
N TYR A 395 -0.37 0.98 -18.36
CA TYR A 395 -0.35 -0.48 -18.42
C TYR A 395 1.09 -0.98 -18.33
N THR A 396 1.31 -2.08 -17.61
CA THR A 396 2.65 -2.64 -17.45
C THR A 396 2.99 -3.61 -18.58
N PHE A 397 4.27 -3.64 -18.93
CA PHE A 397 4.84 -4.64 -19.83
C PHE A 397 6.12 -5.22 -19.24
N HIS A 398 6.23 -6.55 -19.15
CA HIS A 398 7.42 -7.25 -18.65
C HIS A 398 8.12 -8.03 -19.74
N PHE A 399 9.46 -8.05 -19.70
CA PHE A 399 10.25 -8.87 -20.62
C PHE A 399 11.56 -9.40 -20.03
N TYR A 400 12.03 -10.51 -20.56
CA TYR A 400 13.35 -11.05 -20.26
C TYR A 400 14.10 -11.27 -21.58
N ALA A 401 15.11 -10.45 -21.86
CA ALA A 401 15.63 -10.20 -23.21
C ALA A 401 16.18 -11.45 -23.93
N ALA A 402 16.73 -12.42 -23.19
CA ALA A 402 17.22 -13.66 -23.79
C ALA A 402 16.08 -14.59 -24.25
N SER A 403 14.87 -14.41 -23.71
CA SER A 403 13.68 -15.22 -24.04
C SER A 403 12.68 -14.48 -24.92
N HIS A 404 12.44 -13.20 -24.65
CA HIS A 404 11.39 -12.40 -25.26
C HIS A 404 11.98 -11.57 -26.40
N ARG A 405 11.89 -12.12 -27.61
CA ARG A 405 12.54 -11.61 -28.82
C ARG A 405 11.63 -10.62 -29.58
N GLU A 406 11.69 -10.64 -30.90
CA GLU A 406 11.12 -9.69 -31.82
C GLU A 406 9.60 -9.53 -31.69
N GLU A 407 8.88 -10.62 -31.40
CA GLU A 407 7.44 -10.60 -31.18
C GLU A 407 7.07 -9.67 -30.01
N TYR A 408 7.75 -9.83 -28.88
CA TYR A 408 7.54 -9.04 -27.67
C TYR A 408 8.00 -7.58 -27.85
N LEU A 409 9.14 -7.37 -28.53
CA LEU A 409 9.62 -6.02 -28.84
C LEU A 409 8.64 -5.27 -29.76
N SER A 410 8.09 -5.96 -30.76
CA SER A 410 7.10 -5.39 -31.68
C SER A 410 5.77 -5.12 -30.97
N ALA A 411 5.35 -6.00 -30.05
CA ALA A 411 4.17 -5.79 -29.22
C ALA A 411 4.31 -4.54 -28.36
N LEU A 412 5.46 -4.33 -27.72
CA LEU A 412 5.75 -3.12 -26.95
C LEU A 412 5.72 -1.86 -27.84
N ASP A 413 6.37 -1.88 -29.00
CA ASP A 413 6.39 -0.71 -29.90
C ASP A 413 4.98 -0.35 -30.39
N ASN A 414 4.20 -1.35 -30.83
CA ASN A 414 2.83 -1.14 -31.29
C ASN A 414 1.92 -0.64 -30.17
N ALA A 415 1.98 -1.25 -28.98
CA ALA A 415 1.17 -0.84 -27.84
C ALA A 415 1.51 0.59 -27.38
N SER A 416 2.79 0.94 -27.30
CA SER A 416 3.24 2.27 -26.83
C SER A 416 2.79 3.45 -27.70
N GLN A 417 2.33 3.18 -28.94
CA GLN A 417 1.78 4.20 -29.83
C GLN A 417 0.35 4.61 -29.46
N VAL A 418 -0.38 3.76 -28.75
CA VAL A 418 -1.80 3.96 -28.45
C VAL A 418 -2.16 3.80 -26.97
N LEU A 419 -1.27 3.22 -26.16
CA LEU A 419 -1.42 3.04 -24.73
C LEU A 419 -0.25 3.68 -23.97
N PRO A 420 -0.49 4.28 -22.80
CA PRO A 420 0.58 4.65 -21.88
C PRO A 420 1.18 3.39 -21.24
N ILE A 421 2.42 3.06 -21.60
CA ILE A 421 3.12 1.86 -21.13
C ILE A 421 4.24 2.23 -20.14
N PHE A 422 4.40 1.43 -19.09
CA PHE A 422 5.56 1.44 -18.20
C PHE A 422 6.14 0.02 -18.10
N VAL A 423 7.46 -0.15 -18.20
CA VAL A 423 8.11 -1.45 -18.02
C VAL A 423 8.52 -1.63 -16.56
N THR A 424 7.58 -2.04 -15.71
CA THR A 424 7.82 -2.15 -14.25
C THR A 424 8.75 -3.29 -13.89
N GLU A 425 8.93 -4.27 -14.78
CA GLU A 425 9.92 -5.33 -14.59
C GLU A 425 10.55 -5.77 -15.92
N PHE A 426 11.87 -5.94 -15.93
CA PHE A 426 12.54 -6.68 -17.00
C PHE A 426 13.89 -7.24 -16.57
N GLY A 427 14.36 -8.29 -17.26
CA GLY A 427 15.70 -8.86 -17.11
C GLY A 427 16.48 -8.91 -18.43
N THR A 428 17.81 -8.99 -18.34
CA THR A 428 18.69 -9.17 -19.51
C THR A 428 18.90 -10.64 -19.89
N GLN A 429 18.52 -11.53 -18.99
CA GLN A 429 18.67 -12.97 -19.04
C GLN A 429 17.37 -13.67 -19.51
N THR A 430 17.22 -14.96 -19.23
CA THR A 430 16.02 -15.72 -19.62
C THR A 430 14.84 -15.44 -18.68
N TYR A 431 13.64 -15.87 -19.07
CA TYR A 431 12.39 -15.66 -18.32
C TYR A 431 12.40 -16.22 -16.88
N SER A 432 13.35 -17.09 -16.53
CA SER A 432 13.51 -17.61 -15.16
C SER A 432 14.18 -16.63 -14.21
N GLY A 433 14.60 -15.46 -14.71
CA GLY A 433 15.46 -14.53 -13.98
C GLY A 433 16.92 -14.96 -13.92
N ASP A 434 17.29 -16.06 -14.59
CA ASP A 434 18.63 -16.63 -14.62
C ASP A 434 19.09 -16.98 -16.06
N GLY A 435 20.28 -17.58 -16.18
CA GLY A 435 20.88 -17.97 -17.46
C GLY A 435 21.73 -16.88 -18.09
N ALA A 436 22.17 -17.09 -19.33
CA ALA A 436 23.01 -16.14 -20.04
C ALA A 436 22.26 -14.84 -20.34
N ASN A 437 22.96 -13.71 -20.20
CA ASN A 437 22.44 -12.41 -20.62
C ASN A 437 22.49 -12.28 -22.15
N ASP A 438 21.48 -11.64 -22.72
CA ASP A 438 21.49 -11.14 -24.09
C ASP A 438 21.44 -9.60 -24.09
N PHE A 439 22.61 -8.98 -24.00
CA PHE A 439 22.74 -7.52 -24.02
C PHE A 439 22.44 -6.92 -25.40
N VAL A 440 22.56 -7.68 -26.48
CA VAL A 440 22.21 -7.20 -27.84
C VAL A 440 20.71 -6.98 -27.95
N MET A 441 19.91 -7.94 -27.49
CA MET A 441 18.46 -7.77 -27.45
C MET A 441 18.04 -6.75 -26.40
N SER A 442 18.72 -6.73 -25.26
CA SER A 442 18.49 -5.71 -24.22
C SER A 442 18.67 -4.30 -24.78
N ASP A 443 19.70 -4.06 -25.60
CA ASP A 443 19.94 -2.76 -26.24
C ASP A 443 18.81 -2.34 -27.19
N ARG A 444 18.16 -3.29 -27.87
CA ARG A 444 17.00 -3.00 -28.73
C ARG A 444 15.79 -2.56 -27.93
N TYR A 445 15.49 -3.23 -26.82
CA TYR A 445 14.45 -2.77 -25.90
C TYR A 445 14.80 -1.39 -25.30
N MET A 446 16.04 -1.21 -24.86
CA MET A 446 16.51 0.07 -24.31
C MET A 446 16.37 1.22 -25.30
N GLN A 447 16.72 0.99 -26.58
CA GLN A 447 16.58 1.98 -27.64
C GLN A 447 15.12 2.33 -27.91
N LEU A 448 14.23 1.33 -27.97
CA LEU A 448 12.80 1.56 -28.12
C LEU A 448 12.25 2.36 -26.94
N MET A 449 12.53 1.92 -25.71
CA MET A 449 12.05 2.59 -24.50
C MET A 449 12.57 4.02 -24.39
N ALA A 450 13.83 4.28 -24.74
CA ALA A 450 14.38 5.65 -24.79
C ALA A 450 13.68 6.51 -25.85
N THR A 451 13.45 5.96 -27.05
CA THR A 451 12.78 6.68 -28.16
C THR A 451 11.33 7.04 -27.80
N ARG A 452 10.61 6.13 -27.14
CA ARG A 452 9.21 6.31 -26.73
C ARG A 452 9.05 6.99 -25.37
N LYS A 453 10.15 7.23 -24.64
CA LYS A 453 10.18 7.67 -23.23
C LYS A 453 9.40 6.75 -22.27
N ILE A 454 9.48 5.44 -22.50
CA ILE A 454 8.89 4.42 -21.63
C ILE A 454 9.77 4.27 -20.40
N GLY A 455 9.22 4.51 -19.22
CA GLY A 455 9.92 4.30 -17.95
C GLY A 455 10.16 2.81 -17.67
N TRP A 456 11.21 2.49 -16.93
CA TRP A 456 11.57 1.11 -16.62
C TRP A 456 12.26 0.90 -15.26
N THR A 457 12.06 -0.30 -14.71
CA THR A 457 12.77 -0.81 -13.52
C THR A 457 13.31 -2.22 -13.76
N ASN A 458 14.63 -2.42 -13.60
CA ASN A 458 15.27 -3.72 -13.84
C ASN A 458 15.15 -4.68 -12.64
N TRP A 459 14.92 -5.97 -12.92
CA TRP A 459 14.94 -7.07 -11.96
C TRP A 459 16.34 -7.70 -11.85
N ASN A 460 17.04 -7.63 -10.72
CA ASN A 460 16.67 -6.95 -9.46
C ASN A 460 17.86 -6.51 -8.58
N TYR A 461 17.57 -5.62 -7.62
CA TYR A 461 18.48 -5.00 -6.66
C TYR A 461 18.77 -5.89 -5.44
N SER A 462 19.31 -7.10 -5.67
CA SER A 462 19.71 -8.02 -4.61
C SER A 462 21.06 -8.69 -4.91
N ASP A 463 21.50 -9.54 -3.98
CA ASP A 463 22.61 -10.47 -4.16
C ASP A 463 22.18 -11.94 -4.32
N ASP A 464 20.95 -12.19 -4.77
CA ASP A 464 20.46 -13.54 -5.12
C ASP A 464 21.41 -14.23 -6.10
N PHE A 465 21.49 -15.57 -6.09
CA PHE A 465 22.47 -16.29 -6.90
C PHE A 465 22.24 -16.15 -8.43
N ARG A 466 20.99 -15.94 -8.87
CA ARG A 466 20.61 -15.87 -10.29
C ARG A 466 21.28 -14.73 -11.03
N SER A 467 21.52 -14.89 -12.33
CA SER A 467 22.24 -13.91 -13.14
C SER A 467 21.57 -12.52 -13.22
N GLY A 468 20.25 -12.43 -12.99
CA GLY A 468 19.51 -11.17 -12.94
C GLY A 468 19.73 -10.30 -11.70
N ALA A 469 20.16 -10.88 -10.58
CA ALA A 469 20.50 -10.09 -9.40
C ALA A 469 21.76 -9.27 -9.68
N ILE A 470 21.72 -7.95 -9.44
CA ILE A 470 22.82 -7.09 -9.87
C ILE A 470 24.07 -7.22 -9.00
N TRP A 471 23.96 -7.64 -7.74
CA TRP A 471 25.08 -7.77 -6.83
C TRP A 471 25.58 -9.22 -6.78
N LYS A 472 26.89 -9.41 -6.66
CA LYS A 472 27.47 -10.73 -6.39
C LYS A 472 26.99 -11.22 -5.03
N THR A 473 26.81 -12.53 -4.89
CA THR A 473 26.37 -13.16 -3.63
C THR A 473 27.21 -12.67 -2.45
N ASN A 474 26.57 -12.48 -1.30
CA ASN A 474 27.16 -11.98 -0.04
C ASN A 474 27.52 -10.48 -0.03
N SER A 475 27.18 -9.72 -1.09
CA SER A 475 27.37 -8.26 -1.08
C SER A 475 26.48 -7.57 -0.06
N CYS A 476 25.24 -8.05 0.12
CA CYS A 476 24.30 -7.43 1.04
C CYS A 476 24.73 -7.62 2.50
N ALA A 477 25.12 -8.85 2.86
CA ALA A 477 25.56 -9.17 4.22
C ALA A 477 26.85 -8.44 4.63
N THR A 478 27.71 -8.11 3.66
CA THR A 478 28.99 -7.40 3.90
C THR A 478 28.90 -5.89 3.69
N GLY A 479 27.77 -5.37 3.19
CA GLY A 479 27.62 -3.96 2.84
C GLY A 479 28.53 -3.50 1.69
N SER A 480 28.91 -4.41 0.79
CA SER A 480 29.95 -4.17 -0.21
C SER A 480 29.41 -3.54 -1.52
N TRP A 481 28.86 -2.33 -1.42
CA TRP A 481 28.14 -1.62 -2.51
C TRP A 481 29.02 -0.95 -3.57
N GLY A 482 30.09 -1.61 -4.02
CA GLY A 482 31.03 -1.10 -5.01
C GLY A 482 30.91 -1.79 -6.38
N ASP A 483 31.33 -1.11 -7.45
CA ASP A 483 31.22 -1.60 -8.83
C ASP A 483 31.89 -2.97 -9.06
N ASN A 484 32.97 -3.26 -8.33
CA ASN A 484 33.66 -4.56 -8.39
C ASN A 484 32.79 -5.72 -7.90
N ASN A 485 31.69 -5.44 -7.19
CA ASN A 485 30.73 -6.42 -6.70
C ASN A 485 29.47 -6.52 -7.57
N LEU A 486 29.42 -5.82 -8.71
CA LEU A 486 28.34 -6.02 -9.66
C LEU A 486 28.53 -7.31 -10.46
N LYS A 487 27.44 -8.01 -10.73
CA LYS A 487 27.34 -9.03 -11.78
C LYS A 487 27.32 -8.36 -13.16
N PRO A 488 27.51 -9.12 -14.25
CA PRO A 488 27.45 -8.57 -15.61
C PRO A 488 26.16 -7.78 -15.89
N ALA A 489 24.99 -8.27 -15.45
CA ALA A 489 23.72 -7.56 -15.58
C ALA A 489 23.75 -6.22 -14.81
N GLY A 490 24.27 -6.20 -13.59
CA GLY A 490 24.42 -4.98 -12.79
C GLY A 490 25.30 -3.91 -13.44
N VAL A 491 26.43 -4.31 -14.02
CA VAL A 491 27.31 -3.39 -14.77
C VAL A 491 26.57 -2.80 -15.96
N TYR A 492 25.89 -3.65 -16.75
CA TYR A 492 25.12 -3.20 -17.91
C TYR A 492 24.02 -2.20 -17.52
N ILE A 493 23.22 -2.52 -16.51
CA ILE A 493 22.08 -1.70 -16.09
C ILE A 493 22.52 -0.38 -15.48
N LYS A 494 23.57 -0.36 -14.64
CA LYS A 494 24.15 0.89 -14.12
C LYS A 494 24.52 1.85 -15.25
N ASN A 495 25.14 1.33 -16.32
CA ASN A 495 25.49 2.14 -17.48
C ASN A 495 24.26 2.69 -18.20
N LYS A 496 23.15 1.95 -18.27
CA LYS A 496 21.90 2.41 -18.89
C LYS A 496 21.12 3.43 -18.06
N ILE A 497 21.24 3.40 -16.72
CA ILE A 497 20.63 4.42 -15.86
C ILE A 497 21.39 5.75 -15.97
N THR A 498 22.72 5.69 -16.06
CA THR A 498 23.60 6.88 -16.06
C THR A 498 23.67 7.64 -17.39
N THR A 499 23.19 7.03 -18.48
CA THR A 499 23.01 7.67 -19.81
C THR A 499 21.55 8.06 -20.02
#